data_AF-A0A9X0WMH1-F1
#
_entry.id   AF-A0A9X0WMH1-F1
#
_cell.length_a   1.000
_cell.length_b   1.000
_cell.length_c   1.000
_cell.angle_alpha   90.00
_cell.angle_beta   90.00
_cell.angle_gamma   90.00
#
_symmetry.space_group_name_H-M   'P 1'
#
loop_
_entity.id
_entity.type
_entity.pdbx_description
1 polymer ?
#
loop_
_entity_poly.entity_id
_entity_poly.type
_entity_poly.pdbx_seq_one_letter_code
_entity_poly.pdbx_strand_id
1 'polypeptide(L)' 'MFHKEKPDYNRRQFGFYTIDELVPEDHFLRQVDKEVDFDFIYDLVEGTTASTCWSL' A
#
# COMPACT_ATOMS: atom_id res chain seq x y z
N MET A 1 10.25 21.58 30.25
CA MET A 1 11.28 22.12 29.33
C MET A 1 10.56 22.64 28.10
N PHE A 2 10.55 23.96 27.91
CA PHE A 2 9.83 24.61 26.81
C PHE A 2 10.54 24.32 25.49
N HIS A 3 9.88 23.59 24.60
CA HIS A 3 10.37 23.41 23.24
C HIS A 3 10.21 24.74 22.51
N LYS A 4 11.33 25.39 22.21
CA LYS A 4 11.37 26.52 21.29
C LYS A 4 11.03 25.94 19.91
N GLU A 5 9.83 26.24 19.40
CA GLU A 5 9.41 25.79 18.06
C GLU A 5 10.39 26.34 17.02
N LYS A 6 11.28 25.46 16.54
CA LYS A 6 12.05 25.71 15.32
C LYS A 6 11.18 25.20 14.16
N PRO A 7 10.80 26.04 13.19
CA PRO A 7 9.87 25.66 12.12
C PRO A 7 10.38 24.47 11.26
N ASP A 8 11.69 24.18 11.33
CA ASP A 8 12.33 23.09 10.58
C ASP A 8 12.53 21.80 11.39
N TYR A 9 12.04 21.72 12.64
CA TYR A 9 12.27 20.55 13.51
C TYR A 9 11.67 19.24 12.93
N ASN A 10 10.58 19.35 12.16
CA ASN A 10 9.86 18.20 11.62
C ASN A 10 10.21 17.88 10.15
N ARG A 11 11.02 18.70 9.45
CA ARG A 11 11.17 18.61 7.99
C ARG A 11 12.33 17.72 7.50
N ARG A 12 13.09 17.10 8.41
CA ARG A 12 14.29 16.29 8.08
C ARG A 12 14.43 15.01 8.90
N GLN A 13 13.31 14.44 9.35
CA GLN A 13 13.32 13.16 10.06
C GLN A 13 13.11 12.03 9.05
N PHE A 14 14.09 11.14 8.95
CA PHE A 14 14.00 9.93 8.13
C PHE A 14 13.80 8.74 9.06
N GLY A 15 12.73 7.98 8.83
CA GLY A 15 12.52 6.68 9.45
C GLY A 15 12.98 5.59 8.49
N PHE A 16 13.92 4.76 8.94
CA PHE A 16 14.29 3.54 8.23
C PHE A 16 13.40 2.42 8.76
N TYR A 17 12.60 1.84 7.87
CA TYR A 17 11.74 0.71 8.19
C TYR A 17 12.03 -0.41 7.21
N THR A 18 11.95 -1.64 7.70
CA THR A 18 11.88 -2.82 6.85
C THR A 18 10.44 -3.10 6.44
N ILE A 19 10.25 -3.80 5.33
CA ILE A 19 8.89 -4.17 4.88
C ILE A 19 8.20 -5.05 5.92
N ASP A 20 8.94 -5.87 6.67
CA ASP A 20 8.38 -6.74 7.70
C ASP A 20 7.86 -5.94 8.92
N GLU A 21 8.47 -4.79 9.23
CA GLU A 21 7.96 -3.88 10.26
C GLU A 21 6.70 -3.14 9.80
N LEU A 22 6.59 -2.81 8.51
CA LEU A 22 5.43 -2.13 7.93
C LEU A 22 4.27 -3.08 7.66
N VAL A 23 4.59 -4.34 7.34
CA VAL A 23 3.63 -5.40 6.97
C VAL A 23 4.06 -6.70 7.65
N PRO A 24 3.71 -6.89 8.93
CA PRO A 24 4.02 -8.11 9.68
C PRO A 24 3.55 -9.40 9.00
N GLU A 25 4.15 -10.55 9.33
CA GLU A 25 3.74 -11.84 8.76
C GLU A 25 2.31 -12.23 9.12
N ASP A 26 1.84 -11.85 10.31
CA ASP A 26 0.49 -12.07 10.80
C ASP A 26 -0.51 -11.02 10.29
N HIS A 27 -0.08 -10.13 9.40
CA HIS A 27 -0.96 -9.13 8.80
C HIS A 27 -2.10 -9.80 8.03
N PHE A 28 -3.33 -9.41 8.33
CA PHE A 28 -4.55 -10.01 7.77
C PHE A 28 -4.52 -10.17 6.25
N LEU A 29 -4.06 -9.14 5.52
CA LEU A 29 -3.97 -9.21 4.06
C LEU A 29 -3.02 -10.31 3.56
N ARG A 30 -1.92 -10.62 4.26
CA ARG A 30 -1.04 -11.74 3.90
C ARG A 30 -1.71 -13.09 4.17
N GLN A 31 -2.60 -13.17 5.15
CA GLN A 31 -3.40 -14.37 5.39
C GLN A 31 -4.42 -14.56 4.28
N VAL A 32 -5.13 -13.48 3.89
CA VAL A 32 -6.08 -13.51 2.78
C VAL A 32 -5.40 -13.89 1.46
N ASP A 33 -4.24 -13.29 1.16
CA ASP A 33 -3.45 -13.57 -0.05
C ASP A 33 -2.95 -15.03 -0.13
N LYS A 34 -2.72 -15.68 1.02
CA LYS A 34 -2.36 -17.11 1.08
C LYS A 34 -3.55 -18.05 0.84
N GLU A 35 -4.75 -17.64 1.25
CA GLU A 35 -5.95 -18.48 1.25
C GLU A 35 -6.85 -18.23 0.03
N VAL A 36 -6.68 -17.10 -0.66
CA VAL A 36 -7.52 -16.68 -1.78
C VAL A 36 -6.66 -16.46 -3.02
N ASP A 37 -6.96 -17.24 -4.06
CA ASP A 37 -6.43 -16.99 -5.40
C ASP A 37 -7.23 -15.86 -6.07
N PHE A 38 -6.54 -14.77 -6.41
CA PHE A 38 -7.13 -13.57 -7.02
C PHE A 38 -7.02 -13.54 -8.55
N ASP A 39 -6.50 -14.59 -9.19
CA ASP A 39 -6.31 -14.63 -10.65
C ASP A 39 -7.62 -14.40 -11.42
N PHE A 40 -8.76 -14.82 -10.86
CA PHE A 40 -10.10 -14.61 -11.44
C PHE A 40 -10.48 -13.13 -11.63
N ILE A 41 -9.86 -12.21 -10.88
CA ILE A 41 -10.14 -10.77 -11.00
C ILE A 41 -9.68 -10.26 -12.37
N TYR A 42 -8.57 -10.78 -12.90
CA TYR A 42 -8.07 -10.35 -14.21
C TYR A 42 -9.03 -10.76 -15.33
N ASP A 43 -9.52 -12.00 -15.31
CA ASP A 43 -10.55 -12.48 -16.25
C ASP A 43 -11.84 -11.63 -16.17
N LEU A 44 -12.22 -11.21 -14.95
CA LEU A 44 -13.39 -10.37 -14.73
C LEU A 44 -13.21 -8.94 -15.27
N VAL A 45 -12.00 -8.37 -15.15
CA VAL A 45 -11.71 -6.97 -15.47
C VAL A 45 -11.28 -6.76 -16.92
N GLU A 46 -10.80 -7.82 -17.60
CA GLU A 46 -10.31 -7.78 -18.99
C GLU A 46 -11.36 -7.16 -19.95
N GLY A 47 -12.63 -7.49 -19.74
CA GLY A 47 -13.74 -6.98 -20.57
C GLY A 47 -14.17 -5.55 -20.27
N THR A 48 -13.76 -4.95 -19.14
CA THR A 48 -14.24 -3.62 -18.70
C THR A 48 -13.19 -2.52 -18.89
N THR A 49 -11.93 -2.81 -18.64
CA THR A 49 -10.83 -1.83 -18.78
C THR A 49 -10.44 -1.63 -20.24
N ALA A 50 -10.44 -2.68 -21.07
CA ALA A 50 -10.18 -2.55 -22.50
C ALA A 50 -11.32 -1.86 -23.27
N SER A 51 -12.58 -2.06 -22.86
CA SER A 51 -13.74 -1.50 -23.54
C SER A 51 -14.02 -0.03 -23.20
N THR A 52 -13.62 0.43 -22.01
CA THR A 52 -13.82 1.83 -21.58
C THR A 52 -12.59 2.73 -21.70
N CYS A 53 -11.37 2.18 -21.67
CA CYS A 53 -10.13 2.96 -21.75
C CYS A 53 -9.69 3.32 -23.18
N TRP A 54 -10.19 2.61 -24.21
CA TRP A 54 -9.86 2.91 -25.62
C TRP A 54 -10.91 3.76 -26.35
N SER A 55 -11.88 4.33 -25.62
CA SER A 55 -12.94 5.20 -26.16
C SER A 55 -12.87 6.66 -25.68
N LEU A 56 -11.78 7.09 -25.04
CA LEU A 56 -11.52 8.48 -24.66
C LEU A 56 -10.28 9.05 -25.35
#